data_AF-A0ABD1S0A9-F1
#
_entry.id   AF-A0ABD1S0A9-F1
#
_cell.length_a   1.000
_cell.length_b   1.000
_cell.length_c   1.000
_cell.angle_alpha   90.00
_cell.angle_beta   90.00
_cell.angle_gamma   90.00
#
_symmetry.space_group_name_H-M   'P 1'
#
loop_
_entity.id
_entity.type
_entity.pdbx_description
1 polymer ?
#
loop_
_entity_poly.entity_id
_entity_poly.type
_entity_poly.pdbx_seq_one_letter_code
_entity_poly.pdbx_strand_id
1 'polypeptide(L)'
;MMEHEANANSAHSKTTGLRLKRFYRARAHSNPLRVCLGVFFSPVLTGFGCPVDYSVHYPQLFPSPDKFDGSKRIEFADVGCGFGGLLISLSTMFPETLMIGMELRDKVTEYVKERVVALRSSNPGQYENVSVVHVEELGVWMKSCLEGHPLFEAVTKEELEADAVVKLLSSATGEGQKVARNGGANVPSSL
;
A
#
# COMPACT_ATOMS: atom_id res chain seq x y z
N MET A 1 40.43 -11.37 21.70
CA MET A 1 39.69 -12.50 21.11
C MET A 1 38.32 -11.96 20.73
N MET A 2 38.10 -11.80 19.42
CA MET A 2 36.88 -11.44 18.67
C MET A 2 35.79 -10.59 19.35
N GLU A 3 35.71 -9.31 18.94
CA GLU A 3 34.47 -8.54 18.98
C GLU A 3 33.54 -9.06 17.86
N HIS A 4 32.39 -9.60 18.25
CA HIS A 4 31.33 -10.00 17.34
C HIS A 4 30.41 -8.79 17.11
N GLU A 5 30.72 -7.94 16.12
CA GLU A 5 29.76 -6.93 15.67
C GLU A 5 28.59 -7.64 14.95
N ALA A 6 27.44 -7.64 15.61
CA ALA A 6 26.19 -8.07 15.01
C ALA A 6 25.83 -7.13 13.85
N ASN A 7 25.93 -7.66 12.63
CA ASN A 7 25.57 -6.98 11.39
C ASN A 7 24.05 -6.69 11.35
N ALA A 8 23.65 -5.55 11.92
CA ALA A 8 22.29 -5.05 11.81
C ALA A 8 22.01 -4.65 10.35
N ASN A 9 21.18 -5.44 9.65
CA ASN A 9 20.72 -5.13 8.31
C ASN A 9 19.96 -3.79 8.31
N SER A 10 20.62 -2.70 7.91
CA SER A 10 19.99 -1.38 7.78
C SER A 10 18.77 -1.47 6.85
N ALA A 11 17.61 -1.05 7.37
CA ALA A 11 16.35 -0.97 6.64
C ALA A 11 16.37 0.10 5.52
N HIS A 12 17.36 0.99 5.56
CA HIS A 12 17.48 2.16 4.69
C HIS A 12 18.62 2.01 3.68
N SER A 13 18.38 2.54 2.49
CA SER A 13 19.38 2.70 1.45
C SER A 13 20.45 3.68 1.90
N LYS A 14 21.72 3.24 1.93
CA LYS A 14 22.87 4.08 2.32
C LYS A 14 23.08 5.27 1.37
N THR A 15 22.59 5.18 0.13
CA THR A 15 22.75 6.22 -0.90
C THR A 15 21.59 7.21 -0.97
N THR A 16 20.37 6.81 -0.58
CA THR A 16 19.18 7.63 -0.80
C THR A 16 18.38 7.90 0.48
N GLY A 17 18.74 7.31 1.63
CA GLY A 17 17.99 7.41 2.89
C GLY A 17 16.62 6.72 2.88
N LEU A 18 16.08 6.39 1.71
CA LEU A 18 14.81 5.67 1.51
C LEU A 18 14.88 4.23 2.03
N ARG A 19 13.78 3.72 2.57
CA ARG A 19 13.68 2.30 2.94
C ARG A 19 13.82 1.40 1.70
N LEU A 20 14.41 0.22 1.88
CA LEU A 20 14.76 -0.66 0.75
C LEU A 20 13.56 -1.45 0.24
N LYS A 21 13.36 -1.46 -1.09
CA LYS A 21 12.29 -2.20 -1.81
C LYS A 21 12.09 -3.64 -1.32
N ARG A 22 13.18 -4.32 -0.95
CA ARG A 22 13.17 -5.73 -0.51
C ARG A 22 12.27 -5.99 0.71
N PHE A 23 12.11 -4.99 1.58
CA PHE A 23 11.29 -5.08 2.79
C PHE A 23 9.80 -4.92 2.52
N TYR A 24 9.43 -4.33 1.37
CA TYR A 24 8.04 -4.10 0.97
C TYR A 24 7.54 -5.04 -0.12
N ARG A 25 8.43 -5.85 -0.71
CA ARG A 25 8.07 -6.80 -1.76
C ARG A 25 7.12 -7.86 -1.23
N ALA A 26 5.84 -7.71 -1.53
CA ALA A 26 4.84 -8.77 -1.45
C ALA A 26 4.69 -9.44 -2.83
N ARG A 27 4.38 -10.74 -2.86
CA ARG A 27 4.03 -11.43 -4.11
C ARG A 27 2.82 -10.73 -4.76
N ALA A 28 2.77 -10.69 -6.08
CA ALA A 28 1.65 -10.11 -6.83
C ALA A 28 0.29 -10.81 -6.53
N HIS A 29 0.35 -12.02 -5.98
CA HIS A 29 -0.80 -12.86 -5.65
C HIS A 29 -0.88 -13.09 -4.13
N SER A 30 -0.88 -12.02 -3.33
CA SER A 30 -1.23 -12.13 -1.91
C SER A 30 -2.66 -12.68 -1.81
N ASN A 31 -2.87 -13.69 -0.96
CA ASN A 31 -4.14 -14.37 -0.84
C ASN A 31 -5.24 -13.38 -0.41
N PRO A 32 -6.37 -13.27 -1.14
CA PRO A 32 -7.52 -12.46 -0.74
C PRO A 32 -7.99 -12.74 0.70
N LEU A 33 -7.81 -13.99 1.19
CA LEU A 33 -8.14 -14.36 2.56
C LEU A 33 -7.33 -13.59 3.62
N ARG A 34 -6.19 -12.99 3.26
CA ARG A 34 -5.40 -12.15 4.18
C ARG A 34 -6.09 -10.83 4.52
N VAL A 35 -6.93 -10.33 3.61
CA VAL A 35 -7.77 -9.14 3.83
C VAL A 35 -9.00 -9.51 4.67
N CYS A 36 -9.56 -10.71 4.48
CA CYS A 36 -10.74 -11.18 5.22
C CYS A 36 -10.45 -11.57 6.69
N LEU A 37 -9.21 -11.91 7.07
CA LEU A 37 -8.84 -12.33 8.44
C LEU A 37 -8.77 -11.20 9.49
N GLY A 38 -9.22 -9.98 9.16
CA GLY A 38 -9.45 -8.92 10.15
C GLY A 38 -8.23 -8.36 10.88
N VAL A 39 -7.01 -8.58 10.36
CA VAL A 39 -5.76 -8.17 11.05
C VAL A 39 -5.37 -6.71 10.79
N PHE A 40 -6.09 -5.98 9.93
CA PHE A 40 -5.87 -4.55 9.75
C PHE A 40 -7.20 -3.80 9.82
N PHE A 41 -7.45 -3.12 10.93
CA PHE A 41 -8.35 -1.97 10.94
C PHE A 41 -7.64 -0.86 10.15
N SER A 42 -7.80 -0.86 8.84
CA SER A 42 -7.57 0.34 8.05
C SER A 42 -8.81 1.21 8.19
N PRO A 43 -8.69 2.55 8.34
CA PRO A 43 -9.85 3.41 8.29
C PRO A 43 -10.57 3.15 6.97
N VAL A 44 -11.85 2.77 7.08
CA VAL A 44 -12.75 2.47 5.97
C VAL A 44 -12.65 3.61 4.96
N LEU A 45 -11.97 3.37 3.82
CA LEU A 45 -12.21 4.17 2.63
C LEU A 45 -13.49 3.61 2.02
N THR A 46 -14.55 4.30 2.42
CA THR A 46 -15.91 4.32 1.93
C THR A 46 -16.15 3.55 0.63
N GLY A 47 -17.07 2.59 0.68
CA GLY A 47 -17.46 1.74 -0.45
C GLY A 47 -17.96 2.49 -1.69
N PHE A 48 -18.35 1.69 -2.70
CA PHE A 48 -18.85 2.10 -4.00
C PHE A 48 -19.69 3.40 -3.94
N GLY A 49 -19.16 4.50 -4.49
CA GLY A 49 -19.89 5.77 -4.62
C GLY A 49 -19.56 6.87 -3.59
N CYS A 50 -18.65 6.66 -2.65
CA CYS A 50 -18.19 7.75 -1.79
C CYS A 50 -16.95 8.47 -2.36
N PRO A 51 -16.89 9.81 -2.26
CA PRO A 51 -15.76 10.57 -2.78
C PRO A 51 -14.46 10.23 -2.04
N VAL A 52 -13.43 9.78 -2.76
CA VAL A 52 -12.07 9.68 -2.23
C VAL A 52 -11.58 11.10 -1.91
N ASP A 53 -11.13 11.33 -0.68
CA ASP A 53 -10.51 12.60 -0.29
C ASP A 53 -9.08 12.68 -0.86
N TYR A 54 -8.93 13.44 -1.95
CA TYR A 54 -7.64 13.65 -2.60
C TYR A 54 -6.79 14.76 -1.95
N SER A 55 -7.29 15.46 -0.94
CA SER A 55 -6.55 16.54 -0.28
C SER A 55 -5.27 16.04 0.38
N VAL A 56 -5.32 14.84 0.98
CA VAL A 56 -4.17 14.17 1.59
C VAL A 56 -3.11 13.78 0.54
N HIS A 57 -3.52 13.53 -0.71
CA HIS A 57 -2.64 13.11 -1.79
C HIS A 57 -1.88 14.28 -2.43
N TYR A 58 -2.51 15.46 -2.48
CA TYR A 58 -2.00 16.66 -3.12
C TYR A 58 -2.21 17.91 -2.23
N PRO A 59 -1.57 17.98 -1.05
CA PRO A 59 -1.87 19.02 -0.05
C PRO A 59 -1.71 20.44 -0.58
N GLN A 60 -0.78 20.68 -1.52
CA GLN A 60 -0.58 21.98 -2.14
C GLN A 60 -1.74 22.43 -3.06
N LEU A 61 -2.59 21.50 -3.53
CA LEU A 61 -3.80 21.82 -4.30
C LEU A 61 -5.03 22.10 -3.40
N PHE A 62 -4.92 21.80 -2.10
CA PHE A 62 -6.00 21.98 -1.12
C PHE A 62 -5.50 22.79 0.08
N PRO A 63 -5.11 24.07 -0.11
CA PRO A 63 -4.67 24.92 0.99
C PRO A 63 -5.79 25.20 2.03
N SER A 64 -7.05 24.89 1.71
CA SER A 64 -8.19 24.92 2.62
C SER A 64 -9.22 23.85 2.22
N PRO A 65 -9.88 23.15 3.19
CA PRO A 65 -10.79 22.03 2.92
C PRO A 65 -11.95 22.35 1.96
N ASP A 66 -12.35 23.62 1.85
CA ASP A 66 -13.50 24.06 1.04
C ASP A 66 -13.11 24.78 -0.26
N LYS A 67 -11.83 24.82 -0.63
CA LYS A 67 -11.33 25.55 -1.82
C LYS A 67 -10.55 24.65 -2.75
N PHE A 68 -11.25 23.74 -3.43
CA PHE A 68 -10.78 23.19 -4.69
C PHE A 68 -11.35 24.03 -5.83
N ASP A 69 -10.51 24.77 -6.53
CA ASP A 69 -10.91 25.66 -7.63
C ASP A 69 -11.40 24.91 -8.89
N GLY A 70 -11.28 23.57 -8.88
CA GLY A 70 -11.64 22.74 -10.01
C GLY A 70 -10.73 22.94 -11.23
N SER A 71 -9.61 23.65 -11.13
CA SER A 71 -8.73 23.96 -12.26
C SER A 71 -7.83 22.79 -12.65
N LYS A 72 -7.38 21.99 -11.67
CA LYS A 72 -6.57 20.80 -11.91
C LYS A 72 -7.39 19.52 -11.83
N ARG A 73 -7.05 18.53 -12.64
CA ARG A 73 -7.63 17.18 -12.64
C ARG A 73 -6.48 16.19 -12.74
N ILE A 74 -6.68 14.98 -12.20
CA ILE A 74 -5.77 13.87 -12.47
C ILE A 74 -5.90 13.55 -13.95
N GLU A 75 -4.80 13.63 -14.69
CA GLU A 75 -4.77 13.34 -16.13
C GLU A 75 -4.19 11.95 -16.41
N PHE A 76 -3.27 11.47 -15.55
CA PHE A 76 -2.70 10.12 -15.67
C PHE A 76 -3.04 9.24 -14.47
N ALA A 77 -3.41 7.99 -14.77
CA ALA A 77 -3.59 6.92 -13.79
C ALA A 77 -2.68 5.73 -14.14
N ASP A 78 -1.83 5.32 -13.21
CA ASP A 78 -0.96 4.14 -13.32
C ASP A 78 -1.59 2.96 -12.55
N VAL A 79 -2.34 2.12 -13.27
CA VAL A 79 -3.07 0.98 -12.68
C VAL A 79 -2.12 -0.21 -12.51
N GLY A 80 -1.91 -0.62 -11.26
CA GLY A 80 -0.90 -1.61 -10.92
C GLY A 80 0.50 -1.01 -10.88
N CYS A 81 0.65 0.20 -10.31
CA CYS A 81 1.88 0.99 -10.37
C CYS A 81 3.12 0.33 -9.72
N GLY A 82 2.93 -0.77 -8.97
CA GLY A 82 4.03 -1.45 -8.30
C GLY A 82 4.77 -0.51 -7.36
N PHE A 83 6.10 -0.53 -7.43
CA PHE A 83 6.97 0.35 -6.62
C PHE A 83 7.04 1.81 -7.13
N GLY A 84 6.09 2.23 -7.97
CA GLY A 84 5.93 3.61 -8.44
C GLY A 84 7.07 4.09 -9.34
N GLY A 85 7.80 3.19 -10.00
CA GLY A 85 8.93 3.56 -10.86
C GLY A 85 8.51 4.51 -11.99
N LEU A 86 7.45 4.14 -12.72
CA LEU A 86 6.89 4.92 -13.81
C LEU A 86 6.39 6.29 -13.32
N LEU A 87 5.60 6.31 -12.25
CA LEU A 87 5.08 7.52 -11.62
C LEU A 87 6.17 8.54 -11.26
N ILE A 88 7.26 8.10 -10.63
CA ILE A 88 8.37 8.99 -10.26
C ILE A 88 9.06 9.56 -11.51
N SER A 89 9.23 8.76 -12.56
CA SER A 89 9.84 9.23 -13.82
C SER A 89 8.93 10.18 -14.61
N LEU A 90 7.62 9.94 -14.62
CA LEU A 90 6.67 10.83 -15.29
C LEU A 90 6.53 12.15 -14.56
N SER A 91 6.56 12.14 -13.21
CA SER A 91 6.46 13.34 -12.39
C SER A 91 7.51 14.40 -12.75
N THR A 92 8.74 13.98 -13.04
CA THR A 92 9.81 14.91 -13.45
C THR A 92 9.66 15.37 -14.90
N MET A 93 9.07 14.54 -15.77
CA MET A 93 8.88 14.84 -17.19
C MET A 93 7.69 15.78 -17.44
N PHE A 94 6.63 15.66 -16.62
CA PHE A 94 5.40 16.44 -16.74
C PHE A 94 5.05 17.07 -15.38
N PRO A 95 5.81 18.09 -14.90
CA PRO A 95 5.64 18.65 -13.56
C PRO A 95 4.27 19.28 -13.31
N GLU A 96 3.59 19.73 -14.36
CA GLU A 96 2.26 20.34 -14.26
C GLU A 96 1.10 19.35 -14.27
N THR A 97 1.34 18.12 -14.75
CA THR A 97 0.33 17.08 -14.93
C THR A 97 0.14 16.30 -13.64
N LEU A 98 -1.10 16.23 -13.17
CA LEU A 98 -1.45 15.51 -11.95
C LEU A 98 -1.62 14.00 -12.23
N MET A 99 -0.99 13.16 -11.41
CA MET A 99 -0.93 11.71 -11.64
C MET A 99 -1.21 10.92 -10.38
N ILE A 100 -1.91 9.79 -10.53
CA ILE A 100 -2.18 8.87 -9.42
C ILE A 100 -1.76 7.44 -9.75
N GLY A 101 -1.07 6.80 -8.81
CA GLY A 101 -0.82 5.36 -8.82
C GLY A 101 -1.93 4.59 -8.11
N MET A 102 -2.32 3.46 -8.65
CA MET A 102 -3.28 2.54 -8.04
C MET A 102 -2.59 1.20 -7.79
N GLU A 103 -2.50 0.77 -6.54
CA GLU A 103 -1.84 -0.50 -6.18
C GLU A 103 -2.62 -1.26 -5.10
N LEU A 104 -2.80 -2.55 -5.36
CA LEU A 104 -3.59 -3.45 -4.54
C LEU A 104 -2.83 -3.97 -3.31
N ARG A 105 -1.50 -3.95 -3.33
CA ARG A 105 -0.70 -4.48 -2.21
C ARG A 105 -0.37 -3.38 -1.22
N ASP A 106 -0.94 -3.43 -0.02
CA ASP A 106 -0.78 -2.41 1.04
C ASP A 106 0.69 -2.03 1.27
N LYS A 107 1.55 -3.04 1.44
CA LYS A 107 3.00 -2.82 1.64
C LYS A 107 3.65 -2.10 0.47
N VAL A 108 3.22 -2.40 -0.76
CA VAL A 108 3.79 -1.75 -1.95
C VAL A 108 3.26 -0.32 -2.05
N THR A 109 1.98 -0.11 -1.79
CA THR A 109 1.37 1.23 -1.73
C THR A 109 2.04 2.10 -0.66
N GLU A 110 2.23 1.58 0.55
CA GLU A 110 2.93 2.25 1.66
C GLU A 110 4.35 2.64 1.28
N TYR A 111 5.10 1.72 0.67
CA TYR A 111 6.43 2.04 0.14
C TYR A 111 6.41 3.23 -0.82
N VAL A 112 5.44 3.25 -1.74
CA VAL A 112 5.35 4.33 -2.74
C VAL A 112 4.95 5.64 -2.06
N LYS A 113 4.05 5.62 -1.06
CA LYS A 113 3.72 6.79 -0.24
C LYS A 113 4.95 7.37 0.45
N GLU A 114 5.68 6.55 1.21
CA GLU A 114 6.90 6.96 1.92
C GLU A 114 7.96 7.49 0.94
N ARG A 115 8.10 6.84 -0.22
CA ARG A 115 9.03 7.25 -1.27
C ARG A 115 8.68 8.63 -1.84
N VAL A 116 7.41 8.89 -2.14
CA VAL A 116 6.95 10.19 -2.64
C VAL A 116 7.19 11.29 -1.59
N VAL A 117 6.83 11.05 -0.32
CA VAL A 117 7.04 12.00 0.77
C VAL A 117 8.52 12.37 0.89
N ALA A 118 9.40 11.37 0.97
CA ALA A 118 10.83 11.62 1.08
C ALA A 118 11.43 12.32 -0.15
N LEU A 119 10.90 12.04 -1.35
CA LEU A 119 11.30 12.75 -2.57
C LEU A 119 10.88 14.22 -2.55
N ARG A 120 9.66 14.54 -2.11
CA ARG A 120 9.20 15.93 -1.93
C ARG A 120 10.05 16.68 -0.91
N SER A 121 10.31 16.07 0.24
CA SER A 121 11.17 16.69 1.28
C SER A 121 12.60 16.94 0.80
N SER A 122 13.14 16.04 -0.02
CA SER A 122 14.52 16.16 -0.54
C SER A 122 14.64 17.06 -1.76
N ASN A 123 13.52 17.34 -2.46
CA ASN A 123 13.48 18.11 -3.69
C ASN A 123 12.29 19.09 -3.64
N PRO A 124 12.40 20.21 -2.90
CA PRO A 124 11.30 21.17 -2.78
C PRO A 124 10.78 21.62 -4.14
N GLY A 125 9.45 21.53 -4.33
CA GLY A 125 8.78 21.88 -5.58
C GLY A 125 8.75 20.78 -6.66
N GLN A 126 9.33 19.60 -6.39
CA GLN A 126 9.24 18.44 -7.27
C GLN A 126 8.41 17.31 -6.63
N TYR A 127 7.84 16.43 -7.46
CA TYR A 127 7.03 15.28 -7.02
C TYR A 127 5.72 15.64 -6.29
N GLU A 128 5.34 16.91 -6.31
CA GLU A 128 4.09 17.40 -5.76
C GLU A 128 2.89 16.91 -6.60
N ASN A 129 3.09 16.66 -7.88
CA ASN A 129 2.07 16.26 -8.84
C ASN A 129 1.78 14.75 -8.87
N VAL A 130 2.38 13.94 -8.00
CA VAL A 130 2.21 12.49 -8.00
C VAL A 130 1.86 11.93 -6.62
N SER A 131 0.97 10.96 -6.56
CA SER A 131 0.62 10.22 -5.35
C SER A 131 0.18 8.79 -5.66
N VAL A 132 -0.15 8.01 -4.64
CA VAL A 132 -0.61 6.62 -4.79
C VAL A 132 -1.80 6.34 -3.85
N VAL A 133 -2.79 5.62 -4.35
CA VAL A 133 -3.94 5.12 -3.60
C VAL A 133 -3.90 3.60 -3.52
N HIS A 134 -4.36 3.08 -2.38
CA HIS A 134 -4.66 1.67 -2.24
C HIS A 134 -6.08 1.44 -2.77
N VAL A 135 -6.24 0.45 -3.64
CA VAL A 135 -7.55 0.11 -4.22
C VAL A 135 -8.11 -1.09 -3.47
N GLU A 136 -8.85 -0.81 -2.40
CA GLU A 136 -9.54 -1.84 -1.60
C GLU A 136 -10.76 -2.43 -2.34
N GLU A 137 -11.20 -1.74 -3.40
CA GLU A 137 -12.39 -2.06 -4.20
C GLU A 137 -12.39 -3.48 -4.77
N LEU A 138 -11.22 -4.05 -5.11
CA LEU A 138 -11.17 -5.44 -5.58
C LEU A 138 -11.52 -6.44 -4.48
N GLY A 139 -11.04 -6.23 -3.24
CA GLY A 139 -11.37 -7.10 -2.11
C GLY A 139 -12.86 -7.05 -1.77
N VAL A 140 -13.42 -5.84 -1.81
CA VAL A 140 -14.86 -5.59 -1.61
C VAL A 140 -15.69 -6.23 -2.73
N TRP A 141 -15.29 -6.07 -4.00
CA TRP A 141 -15.96 -6.68 -5.15
C TRP A 141 -15.91 -8.21 -5.08
N MET A 142 -14.75 -8.80 -4.79
CA MET A 142 -14.61 -10.25 -4.63
C MET A 142 -15.50 -10.78 -3.51
N LYS A 143 -15.55 -10.08 -2.37
CA LYS A 143 -16.46 -10.41 -1.26
C LYS A 143 -17.91 -10.37 -1.70
N SER A 144 -18.34 -9.31 -2.39
CA SER A 144 -19.70 -9.17 -2.90
C SER A 144 -20.07 -10.26 -3.91
N CYS A 145 -19.16 -10.63 -4.81
CA CYS A 145 -19.38 -11.74 -5.75
C CYS A 145 -19.57 -13.09 -5.04
N LEU A 146 -18.82 -13.34 -3.96
CA LEU A 146 -18.93 -14.58 -3.17
C LEU A 146 -20.23 -14.58 -2.35
N GLU A 147 -20.55 -13.50 -1.65
CA GLU A 147 -21.78 -13.38 -0.85
C GLU A 147 -23.06 -13.51 -1.69
N GLY A 148 -23.02 -13.08 -2.96
CA GLY A 148 -24.14 -13.19 -3.88
C GLY A 148 -24.34 -14.57 -4.51
N HIS A 149 -23.42 -15.52 -4.29
CA HIS A 149 -23.44 -16.81 -4.99
C HIS A 149 -23.93 -17.96 -4.08
N PRO A 150 -24.96 -18.75 -4.45
CA PRO A 150 -25.57 -19.79 -3.60
C PRO A 150 -24.66 -20.94 -3.12
N LEU A 151 -23.41 -20.99 -3.60
CA LEU A 151 -22.43 -22.03 -3.25
C LEU A 151 -21.44 -21.54 -2.18
N PHE A 152 -21.57 -20.30 -1.74
CA PHE A 152 -20.67 -19.69 -0.78
C PHE A 152 -21.48 -19.12 0.37
N GLU A 153 -20.95 -19.30 1.57
CA GLU A 153 -21.43 -18.65 2.78
C GLU A 153 -20.23 -18.02 3.49
N ALA A 154 -20.46 -16.92 4.20
CA ALA A 154 -19.43 -16.28 4.98
C ALA A 154 -19.15 -17.10 6.24
N VAL A 155 -17.89 -17.49 6.45
CA VAL A 155 -17.43 -18.16 7.66
C VAL A 155 -17.34 -17.14 8.80
N THR A 156 -17.83 -17.49 9.99
CA THR A 156 -17.78 -16.60 11.16
C THR A 156 -16.36 -16.40 11.66
N LYS A 157 -16.13 -15.34 12.45
CA LYS A 157 -14.81 -15.06 13.01
C LYS A 157 -14.38 -16.16 13.97
N GLU A 158 -15.31 -16.66 14.77
CA GLU A 158 -15.10 -17.72 15.74
C GLU A 158 -14.68 -19.03 15.05
N GLU A 159 -15.32 -19.38 13.93
CA GLU A 159 -14.94 -20.53 13.11
C GLU A 159 -13.56 -20.35 12.47
N LEU A 160 -13.24 -19.16 11.96
CA LEU A 160 -11.91 -18.85 11.41
C LEU A 160 -10.81 -18.94 12.46
N GLU A 161 -11.05 -18.47 13.69
CA GLU A 161 -10.07 -18.54 14.78
C GLU A 161 -9.82 -19.99 15.25
N ALA A 162 -10.86 -20.83 15.21
CA ALA A 162 -10.79 -22.24 15.54
C ALA A 162 -10.14 -23.08 14.42
N ASP A 163 -10.17 -22.63 13.17
CA ASP A 163 -9.69 -23.39 12.02
C ASP A 163 -8.15 -23.49 11.97
N ALA A 164 -7.65 -24.72 12.01
CA ALA A 164 -6.23 -25.03 11.89
C ALA A 164 -5.63 -24.57 10.54
N VAL A 165 -6.44 -24.53 9.47
CA VAL A 165 -6.03 -24.07 8.13
C VAL A 165 -5.72 -22.58 8.15
N VAL A 166 -6.44 -21.78 8.94
CA VAL A 166 -6.16 -20.33 9.06
C VAL A 166 -4.75 -20.07 9.58
N LYS A 167 -4.25 -20.91 10.49
CA LYS A 167 -2.84 -20.85 10.97
C LYS A 167 -1.83 -21.16 9.87
N LEU A 168 -2.21 -21.94 8.85
CA LEU A 168 -1.36 -22.24 7.71
C LEU A 168 -1.34 -21.09 6.70
N LEU A 169 -2.38 -20.26 6.61
CA LEU A 169 -2.40 -19.11 5.69
C LEU A 169 -1.26 -18.12 5.97
N SER A 170 -0.89 -17.95 7.24
CA SER A 170 0.19 -17.05 7.67
C SER A 170 1.58 -17.69 7.62
N SER A 171 1.70 -19.01 7.52
CA SER A 171 2.98 -19.73 7.71
C SER A 171 3.38 -20.64 6.53
N ALA A 172 2.42 -21.17 5.78
CA ALA A 172 2.64 -22.07 4.65
C ALA A 172 2.68 -21.33 3.29
N THR A 173 2.19 -20.09 3.23
CA THR A 173 2.29 -19.28 2.01
C THR A 173 3.73 -18.80 1.82
N GLY A 174 4.16 -18.65 0.57
CA GLY A 174 5.52 -18.14 0.28
C GLY A 174 5.79 -16.74 0.87
N GLU A 175 4.74 -15.94 1.09
CA GLU A 175 4.84 -14.66 1.82
C GLU A 175 4.97 -14.90 3.33
N GLY A 176 4.16 -15.78 3.91
CA GLY A 176 4.23 -16.17 5.32
C GLY A 176 5.60 -16.72 5.73
N GLN A 177 6.14 -17.64 4.93
CA GLN A 177 7.49 -18.20 5.13
C GLN A 177 8.58 -17.13 5.03
N LYS A 178 8.42 -16.14 4.15
CA LYS A 178 9.34 -15.01 4.03
C LYS A 178 9.30 -14.11 5.27
N VAL A 179 8.12 -13.80 5.79
CA VAL A 179 7.95 -13.01 7.02
C VAL A 179 8.57 -13.74 8.21
N ALA A 180 8.34 -15.05 8.34
CA ALA A 180 8.97 -15.87 9.37
C ALA A 180 10.50 -15.85 9.28
N ARG A 181 11.07 -15.96 8.07
CA ARG A 181 12.52 -15.86 7.82
C ARG A 181 13.11 -14.50 8.18
N ASN A 182 12.31 -13.43 8.13
CA ASN A 182 12.72 -12.08 8.50
C ASN A 182 12.48 -11.77 10.00
N GLY A 183 12.31 -12.81 10.85
CA GLY A 183 12.17 -12.64 12.30
C GLY A 183 10.83 -12.05 12.74
N GLY A 184 9.76 -12.28 11.98
CA GLY A 184 8.44 -11.74 12.29
C GLY A 184 8.28 -10.25 11.99
N ALA A 185 9.31 -9.60 11.43
CA ALA A 185 9.20 -8.25 10.90
C ALA A 185 8.29 -8.22 9.67
N ASN A 186 6.98 -8.19 9.90
CA ASN A 186 6.17 -7.23 9.19
C ASN A 186 6.64 -5.88 9.72
N VAL A 187 7.19 -5.04 8.84
CA VAL A 187 7.32 -3.63 9.19
C VAL A 187 5.94 -3.21 9.69
N PRO A 188 5.78 -2.81 10.97
CA PRO A 188 4.48 -2.43 11.48
C PRO A 188 4.01 -1.24 10.66
N SER A 189 2.78 -1.34 10.16
CA SER A 189 1.99 -0.20 9.71
C SER A 189 1.74 0.68 10.93
N SER A 190 2.58 1.66 11.14
CA SER A 190 2.31 2.73 12.09
C SER A 190 2.56 4.04 11.36
N LEU A 191 1.50 4.52 10.71
CA LEU A 191 0.94 5.87 10.76
C LEU A 191 -0.31 5.92 9.87
#